data_AF-A0A920MKF7-F1
#
_entry.id   AF-A0A920MKF7-F1
#
_cell.length_a   1.000
_cell.length_b   1.000
_cell.length_c   1.000
_cell.angle_alpha   90.00
_cell.angle_beta   90.00
_cell.angle_gamma   90.00
#
_symmetry.space_group_name_H-M   'P 1'
#
loop_
_entity.id
_entity.type
_entity.pdbx_description
1 polymer ?
#
loop_
_entity_poly.entity_id
_entity_poly.type
_entity_poly.pdbx_seq_one_letter_code
_entity_poly.pdbx_strand_id
1 'polypeptide(L)' 'MKSIRFVWFFSCRVTSLSVQSQQDDFVFYSEFSKNWFEGGSYFEWNSTTKNNDGAKINVFYRTWGDPQKPKLLIVHGVS' A
#
# COMPACT_ATOMS: atom_id res chain seq x y z
N MET A 1 -28.63 -27.80 39.03
CA MET A 1 -28.81 -27.73 37.56
C MET A 1 -28.37 -26.36 37.07
N LYS A 2 -27.41 -26.35 36.14
CA LYS A 2 -27.02 -25.30 35.16
C LYS A 2 -26.60 -23.92 35.68
N SER A 3 -25.28 -23.77 35.88
CA SER A 3 -24.57 -22.49 35.85
C SER A 3 -24.52 -21.97 34.41
N ILE A 4 -25.05 -20.77 34.16
CA ILE A 4 -25.00 -20.09 32.87
C ILE A 4 -23.71 -19.29 32.81
N ARG A 5 -22.77 -19.70 31.96
CA ARG A 5 -21.55 -18.94 31.64
C ARG A 5 -21.86 -17.99 30.49
N PHE A 6 -21.84 -16.69 30.77
CA PHE A 6 -21.86 -15.65 29.74
C PHE A 6 -20.52 -15.69 28.98
N VAL A 7 -20.55 -16.16 27.73
CA VAL A 7 -19.41 -16.10 26.82
C VAL A 7 -19.47 -14.75 26.11
N TRP A 8 -18.53 -13.86 26.43
CA TRP A 8 -18.32 -12.62 25.67
C TRP A 8 -17.66 -12.98 24.33
N PHE A 9 -18.43 -12.91 23.23
CA PHE A 9 -17.84 -12.93 21.89
C PHE A 9 -17.17 -11.58 21.64
N PHE A 10 -15.86 -11.51 21.89
CA PHE A 10 -15.03 -10.39 21.47
C PHE A 10 -14.83 -10.48 19.96
N SER A 11 -15.77 -9.91 19.19
CA SER A 11 -15.63 -9.78 17.73
C SER A 11 -14.53 -8.76 17.46
N CYS A 12 -13.30 -9.25 17.28
CA CYS A 12 -12.17 -8.46 16.85
C CYS A 12 -12.39 -8.09 15.38
N ARG A 13 -12.97 -6.91 15.12
CA ARG A 13 -12.94 -6.33 13.77
C ARG A 13 -11.47 -6.04 13.47
N VAL A 14 -10.92 -6.77 12.51
CA VAL A 14 -9.63 -6.44 11.87
C VAL A 14 -9.87 -5.16 11.09
N THR A 15 -9.73 -4.00 11.75
CA THR A 15 -9.62 -2.72 11.06
C THR A 15 -8.29 -2.75 10.33
N SER A 16 -8.35 -2.85 9.01
CA SER A 16 -7.18 -2.65 8.16
C SER A 16 -6.62 -1.26 8.47
N LEU A 17 -5.48 -1.20 9.16
CA LEU A 17 -4.70 0.02 9.34
C LEU A 17 -4.14 0.38 7.95
N SER A 18 -4.89 1.18 7.20
CA SER A 18 -4.37 1.86 6.02
C SER A 18 -3.25 2.78 6.51
N VAL A 19 -1.99 2.36 6.35
CA VAL A 19 -0.84 3.23 6.57
C VAL A 19 -0.91 4.32 5.50
N GLN A 20 -1.41 5.48 5.89
CA GLN A 20 -1.44 6.69 5.08
C GLN A 20 0.03 7.14 4.88
N SER A 21 0.64 6.73 3.76
CA SER A 21 2.07 6.99 3.51
C SER A 21 2.37 8.37 2.90
N GLN A 22 1.36 9.21 2.74
CA GLN A 22 1.52 10.54 2.14
C GLN A 22 1.23 11.63 3.15
N GLN A 23 2.09 12.65 3.16
CA GLN A 23 1.86 13.89 3.89
C GLN A 23 0.51 14.47 3.48
N ASP A 24 -0.27 14.90 4.47
CA ASP A 24 -1.62 15.45 4.27
C ASP A 24 -1.64 16.68 3.33
N ASP A 25 -0.48 17.28 3.07
CA ASP A 25 -0.31 18.51 2.30
C ASP A 25 0.32 18.29 0.90
N PHE A 26 0.17 17.12 0.28
CA PHE A 26 0.75 16.89 -1.04
C PHE A 26 0.15 17.82 -2.12
N VAL A 27 0.99 18.68 -2.71
CA VAL A 27 0.59 19.59 -3.79
C VAL A 27 0.94 19.00 -5.16
N PHE A 28 -0.07 18.79 -6.00
CA PHE A 28 0.15 18.46 -7.40
C PHE A 28 0.45 19.74 -8.21
N TYR A 29 1.61 19.78 -8.86
CA TYR A 29 2.03 20.90 -9.72
C TYR A 29 1.48 20.84 -11.15
N SER A 30 0.77 19.76 -11.51
CA SER A 30 0.10 19.62 -12.80
C SER A 30 -1.05 18.60 -12.75
N GLU A 31 -2.03 18.76 -13.64
CA GLU A 31 -3.08 17.76 -13.84
C GLU A 31 -2.50 16.39 -14.24
N PHE A 32 -1.41 16.39 -15.00
CA PHE A 32 -0.71 15.16 -15.39
C PHE A 32 -0.19 14.40 -14.16
N SER A 33 0.48 15.08 -13.24
CA SER A 33 0.98 14.46 -12.00
C SER A 33 -0.14 13.94 -11.10
N LYS A 34 -1.27 14.65 -11.06
CA LYS A 34 -2.45 14.24 -10.30
C LYS A 34 -3.08 12.98 -10.90
N ASN A 35 -3.36 12.99 -12.20
CA ASN A 35 -3.96 11.86 -12.90
C ASN A 35 -3.06 10.62 -12.86
N TRP A 36 -1.74 10.83 -12.92
CA TRP A 36 -0.76 9.77 -12.74
C TRP A 36 -0.87 9.10 -11.37
N PHE A 37 -0.91 9.92 -10.33
CA PHE A 37 -1.01 9.46 -8.95
C PHE A 37 -2.34 8.76 -8.68
N GLU A 38 -3.47 9.37 -9.05
CA GLU A 38 -4.81 8.84 -8.80
C GLU A 38 -5.09 7.53 -9.57
N GLY A 39 -4.44 7.33 -10.72
CA GLY A 39 -4.51 6.05 -11.42
C GLY A 39 -3.63 4.96 -10.81
N GLY A 40 -2.73 5.29 -9.90
CA GLY A 40 -1.80 4.32 -9.32
C GLY A 40 -2.45 3.41 -8.28
N SER A 41 -1.64 2.47 -7.80
CA SER A 41 -1.99 1.61 -6.67
C SER A 41 -0.75 1.35 -5.83
N TYR A 42 -0.95 0.67 -4.70
CA TYR A 42 0.12 0.29 -3.79
C TYR A 42 0.12 -1.21 -3.59
N PHE A 43 1.32 -1.78 -3.42
CA PHE A 43 1.48 -3.10 -2.83
C PHE A 43 2.46 -3.02 -1.67
N GLU A 44 2.28 -3.89 -0.68
CA GLU A 44 3.20 -4.00 0.43
C GLU A 44 4.40 -4.87 0.03
N TRP A 45 5.61 -4.42 0.38
CA TRP A 45 6.82 -5.18 0.18
C TRP A 45 7.64 -5.24 1.46
N ASN A 46 8.12 -6.45 1.78
CA ASN A 46 9.07 -6.68 2.86
C ASN A 46 10.46 -6.90 2.26
N SER A 47 11.42 -6.07 2.65
CA SER A 47 12.78 -6.19 2.13
C SER A 47 13.44 -7.49 2.56
N THR A 48 13.96 -8.23 1.59
CA THR A 48 14.72 -9.47 1.81
C THR A 48 16.23 -9.23 1.95
N THR A 49 16.69 -8.00 1.74
CA THR A 49 18.11 -7.64 1.81
C THR A 49 18.53 -7.37 3.26
N LYS A 50 19.63 -7.99 3.70
CA LYS A 50 20.17 -7.86 5.08
C LYS A 50 20.33 -6.41 5.54
N ASN A 51 20.80 -5.52 4.67
CA ASN A 51 21.08 -4.12 5.01
C ASN A 51 19.82 -3.25 5.18
N ASN A 52 18.65 -3.77 4.83
CA ASN A 52 17.38 -3.09 4.97
C ASN A 52 16.55 -3.64 6.14
N ASP A 53 17.13 -4.52 6.97
CA ASP A 53 16.58 -5.00 8.26
C ASP A 53 15.09 -5.42 8.24
N GLY A 54 14.65 -6.10 7.18
CA GLY A 54 13.24 -6.49 7.05
C GLY A 54 12.28 -5.30 6.99
N ALA A 55 12.73 -4.16 6.45
CA ALA A 55 11.89 -2.99 6.28
C ALA A 55 10.67 -3.33 5.43
N LYS A 56 9.50 -3.02 5.99
CA LYS A 56 8.21 -3.14 5.32
C LYS A 56 7.81 -1.77 4.79
N ILE A 57 7.57 -1.69 3.48
CA ILE A 57 7.18 -0.45 2.80
C ILE A 57 5.95 -0.67 1.91
N ASN A 58 5.20 0.38 1.67
CA ASN A 58 4.15 0.42 0.65
C ASN A 58 4.75 1.01 -0.63
N VAL A 59 4.82 0.23 -1.69
CA VAL A 59 5.39 0.63 -2.99
C VAL A 59 4.27 1.14 -3.88
N PHE A 60 4.30 2.42 -4.22
CA PHE A 60 3.45 2.99 -5.25
C PHE A 60 3.87 2.46 -6.63
N TYR A 61 2.90 2.09 -7.45
CA TYR A 61 3.12 1.73 -8.84
C TYR A 61 1.98 2.20 -9.73
N ARG A 62 2.28 2.38 -11.01
CA ARG A 62 1.31 2.64 -12.07
C ARG A 62 1.64 1.75 -13.26
N THR A 63 0.60 1.21 -13.89
CA THR A 63 0.72 0.45 -15.13
C THR A 63 -0.03 1.16 -16.25
N TRP A 64 0.47 1.03 -17.47
CA TRP A 64 -0.19 1.49 -18.70
C TRP A 64 0.23 0.58 -19.87
N GLY A 65 -0.53 0.65 -20.96
CA GLY A 65 -0.30 -0.17 -22.16
C GLY A 65 -1.03 -1.51 -22.15
N ASP A 66 -0.64 -2.40 -23.05
CA ASP A 66 -1.28 -3.71 -23.26
C ASP A 66 -0.66 -4.78 -22.35
N PRO A 67 -1.46 -5.42 -21.47
CA PRO A 67 -0.96 -6.44 -20.57
C PRO A 67 -0.46 -7.72 -21.28
N GLN A 68 -0.77 -7.91 -22.57
CA GLN A 68 -0.31 -9.06 -23.37
C GLN A 68 1.03 -8.83 -24.07
N LYS A 69 1.62 -7.62 -23.97
CA LYS A 69 2.94 -7.30 -24.53
C LYS A 69 4.06 -7.47 -23.49
N PRO A 70 5.33 -7.57 -23.94
CA PRO A 70 6.48 -7.60 -23.04
C PRO A 70 6.48 -6.45 -22.04
N LYS A 71 6.92 -6.72 -20.81
CA LYS A 71 6.88 -5.75 -19.71
C LYS A 71 8.15 -4.91 -19.69
N LEU A 72 7.98 -3.62 -19.46
CA LEU A 72 9.05 -2.69 -19.12
C LEU A 72 8.83 -2.20 -17.68
N LEU A 73 9.86 -2.32 -16.84
CA LEU A 73 9.88 -1.74 -15.50
C LEU A 73 10.72 -0.48 -15.51
N ILE A 74 10.15 0.62 -15.02
CA ILE A 74 10.83 1.90 -14.86
C ILE A 74 10.95 2.17 -13.37
N VAL A 75 12.17 2.37 -12.89
CA VAL A 75 12.48 2.76 -11.51
C VAL A 75 13.17 4.12 -11.58
N HIS A 76 12.62 5.12 -10.88
CA HIS A 76 13.23 6.43 -10.81
C HIS A 76 14.26 6.48 -9.67
N GLY A 77 15.25 7.38 -9.80
CA GLY A 77 16.18 7.69 -8.72
C GLY A 77 15.51 8.51 -7.62
N VAL A 78 16.29 8.86 -6.60
CA VAL A 78 15.85 9.82 -5.58
C VAL A 78 15.57 11.16 -6.25
N SER A 79 14.38 11.72 -6.01
CA SER A 79 14.01 13.07 -6.44
C SER A 79 14.44 14.13 -5.44
#